data_AF-A0AB37QR19-F1
#
_entry.id   AF-A0AB37QR19-F1
#
_cell.length_a   1.000
_cell.length_b   1.000
_cell.length_c   1.000
_cell.angle_alpha   90.00
_cell.angle_beta   90.00
_cell.angle_gamma   90.00
#
_symmetry.space_group_name_H-M   'P 1'
#
loop_
_entity.id
_entity.type
_entity.pdbx_description
1 polymer ?
#
loop_
_entity_poly.entity_id
_entity_poly.type
_entity_poly.pdbx_seq_one_letter_code
_entity_poly.pdbx_strand_id
1 'polypeptide(L)'
;SGGSASGRQLLDARAELRRPIDVRTTQPLQDSAAYTRTAQNEIYSQFKRLPNPDLVMYVFPHLAGSDPAPVPGYTTVFPLYQRVQYAMPGERVEDY
;
A
#
# COMPACT_ATOMS: atom_id res chain seq x y z
N SER A 1 -27.57 -44.11 42.99
CA SER A 1 -27.04 -44.38 41.64
C SER A 1 -27.87 -43.63 40.60
N GLY A 2 -27.60 -42.34 40.37
CA GLY A 2 -28.44 -41.50 39.48
C GLY A 2 -27.69 -40.69 38.41
N GLY A 3 -26.35 -40.64 38.43
CA GLY A 3 -25.58 -39.74 37.57
C GLY A 3 -25.25 -40.25 36.16
N SER A 4 -25.46 -41.54 35.88
CA SER A 4 -25.03 -42.16 34.60
C SER A 4 -26.00 -41.88 33.45
N ALA A 5 -27.30 -41.87 33.72
CA ALA A 5 -28.33 -41.67 32.70
C ALA A 5 -28.37 -40.23 32.18
N SER A 6 -28.28 -39.23 33.08
CA SER A 6 -28.23 -37.81 32.71
C SER A 6 -26.97 -37.44 31.93
N GLY A 7 -25.83 -38.07 32.25
CA GLY A 7 -24.58 -37.90 31.51
C GLY A 7 -24.67 -38.46 30.08
N ARG A 8 -25.34 -39.60 29.90
CA ARG A 8 -25.60 -40.19 28.58
C ARG A 8 -26.51 -39.29 27.74
N GLN A 9 -27.60 -38.78 28.32
CA GLN A 9 -28.51 -37.84 27.67
C GLN A 9 -27.82 -36.53 27.27
N LEU A 10 -26.92 -36.00 28.11
CA LEU A 10 -26.12 -34.82 27.77
C LEU A 10 -25.12 -35.07 26.64
N LEU A 11 -24.58 -36.28 26.53
CA LEU A 11 -23.69 -36.66 25.43
C LEU A 11 -24.46 -36.85 24.12
N ASP A 12 -25.63 -37.46 24.17
CA ASP A 12 -26.51 -37.63 23.00
C ASP A 12 -27.03 -36.27 22.50
N ALA A 13 -27.48 -35.38 23.39
CA ALA A 13 -27.88 -34.02 23.04
C ALA A 13 -26.71 -33.19 22.46
N ARG A 14 -25.50 -33.39 22.97
CA ARG A 14 -24.28 -32.79 22.39
C ARG A 14 -23.94 -33.36 21.02
N ALA A 15 -24.23 -34.63 20.78
CA ALA A 15 -24.02 -35.26 19.48
C ALA A 15 -25.02 -34.75 18.43
N GLU A 16 -26.28 -34.54 18.80
CA GLU A 16 -27.31 -33.95 17.93
C GLU A 16 -26.97 -32.51 17.51
N LEU A 17 -26.42 -31.71 18.43
CA LEU A 17 -26.03 -30.32 18.16
C LEU A 17 -24.67 -30.20 17.43
N ARG A 18 -23.97 -31.30 17.21
CA ARG A 18 -22.65 -31.31 16.59
C ARG A 18 -22.80 -31.18 15.07
N ARG A 19 -22.95 -29.94 14.60
CA ARG A 19 -22.97 -29.65 13.17
C ARG A 19 -21.58 -29.92 12.58
N PRO A 20 -21.44 -30.82 11.59
CA PRO A 20 -20.17 -31.02 10.91
C PRO A 20 -19.77 -29.71 10.24
N ILE A 21 -18.49 -29.34 10.33
CA ILE A 21 -17.96 -28.20 9.58
C ILE A 21 -18.03 -28.61 8.11
N ASP A 22 -19.05 -28.11 7.42
CA ASP A 22 -19.20 -28.31 5.99
C ASP A 22 -18.12 -27.48 5.31
N VAL A 23 -17.29 -28.09 4.48
CA VAL A 23 -16.23 -27.42 3.72
C VAL A 23 -16.80 -26.26 2.88
N ARG A 24 -18.08 -26.34 2.48
CA ARG A 24 -18.80 -25.25 1.81
C ARG A 24 -19.05 -24.03 2.71
N THR A 25 -19.17 -24.22 4.02
CA THR A 25 -19.27 -23.11 4.99
C THR A 25 -17.93 -22.42 5.25
N THR A 26 -16.81 -23.09 4.98
CA THR A 26 -15.47 -22.51 5.07
C THR A 26 -14.99 -21.87 3.77
N GLN A 27 -15.61 -22.16 2.62
CA GLN A 27 -15.32 -21.50 1.35
C GLN A 27 -15.32 -19.96 1.44
N PRO A 28 -16.38 -19.29 1.97
CA PRO A 28 -16.38 -17.82 2.02
C PRO A 28 -15.24 -17.23 2.87
N LEU A 29 -14.78 -17.94 3.91
CA LEU A 29 -13.62 -17.55 4.71
C LEU A 29 -12.30 -17.69 3.94
N GLN A 30 -12.16 -18.76 3.14
CA GLN A 30 -11.00 -18.99 2.27
C GLN A 30 -10.95 -17.98 1.12
N ASP A 31 -12.09 -17.68 0.50
CA ASP A 31 -12.23 -16.68 -0.56
C ASP A 31 -11.90 -15.28 -0.04
N SER A 32 -12.36 -14.93 1.15
CA SER A 32 -12.05 -13.65 1.81
C SER A 32 -10.56 -13.49 2.09
N ALA A 33 -9.89 -14.58 2.52
CA ALA A 33 -8.44 -14.60 2.78
C ALA A 33 -7.61 -14.50 1.49
N ALA A 34 -8.07 -15.12 0.41
CA ALA A 34 -7.45 -14.99 -0.91
C ALA A 34 -7.61 -13.56 -1.45
N TYR A 35 -8.82 -13.00 -1.38
CA TYR A 35 -9.15 -11.65 -1.82
C TYR A 35 -8.35 -10.56 -1.11
N THR A 36 -8.22 -10.64 0.22
CA THR A 36 -7.43 -9.68 1.00
C THR A 36 -5.94 -9.72 0.66
N ARG A 37 -5.41 -10.90 0.35
CA ARG A 37 -4.00 -11.07 -0.05
C ARG A 37 -3.72 -10.49 -1.44
N THR A 38 -4.67 -10.55 -2.38
CA THR A 38 -4.60 -9.86 -3.68
C THR A 38 -4.80 -8.35 -3.56
N ALA A 39 -5.76 -7.89 -2.74
CA ALA A 39 -6.03 -6.47 -2.54
C ALA A 39 -4.82 -5.73 -1.92
N GLN A 40 -4.06 -6.40 -1.05
CA GLN A 40 -2.79 -5.85 -0.52
C GLN A 40 -1.77 -5.58 -1.63
N ASN A 41 -1.68 -6.44 -2.65
CA ASN A 41 -0.78 -6.23 -3.79
C ASN A 41 -1.28 -5.13 -4.74
N GLU A 42 -2.60 -4.93 -4.83
CA GLU A 42 -3.18 -3.85 -5.64
C GLU A 42 -2.78 -2.46 -5.14
N ILE A 43 -2.70 -2.24 -3.81
CA ILE A 43 -2.31 -0.94 -3.24
C ILE A 43 -0.91 -0.49 -3.72
N TYR A 44 0.03 -1.42 -3.88
CA TYR A 44 1.39 -1.11 -4.37
C TYR A 44 1.46 -0.88 -5.90
N SER A 45 0.41 -1.24 -6.64
CA SER A 45 0.34 -1.13 -8.10
C SER A 45 -0.44 0.10 -8.57
N GLN A 46 -1.50 0.51 -7.86
CA GLN A 46 -2.46 1.50 -8.37
C GLN A 46 -1.92 2.94 -8.39
N PHE A 47 -0.97 3.29 -7.51
CA PHE A 47 -0.46 4.66 -7.38
C PHE A 47 1.04 4.74 -7.64
N LYS A 48 1.44 4.52 -8.89
CA LYS A 48 2.82 4.76 -9.31
C LYS A 48 3.12 6.25 -9.31
N ARG A 49 4.32 6.64 -8.88
CA ARG A 49 4.74 8.05 -8.88
C ARG A 49 5.31 8.40 -10.25
N LEU A 50 4.94 9.55 -10.81
CA LEU A 50 5.57 10.04 -12.04
C LEU A 50 7.03 10.42 -11.77
N PRO A 51 7.92 10.20 -12.75
CA PRO A 51 9.30 10.64 -12.65
C PRO A 51 9.36 12.17 -12.50
N ASN A 52 10.27 12.64 -11.65
CA ASN A 52 10.50 14.06 -11.41
C ASN A 52 11.99 14.35 -11.65
N PRO A 53 12.38 14.69 -12.89
CA PRO A 53 13.77 14.85 -13.24
C PRO A 53 14.36 16.09 -12.55
N ASP A 54 15.66 16.01 -12.30
CA ASP A 54 16.43 17.14 -11.81
C ASP A 54 16.81 18.07 -12.97
N LEU A 55 16.66 19.36 -12.74
CA LEU A 55 17.10 20.41 -13.64
C LEU A 55 18.39 21.03 -13.13
N VAL A 56 19.22 21.44 -14.08
CA VAL A 56 20.51 22.08 -13.83
C VAL A 56 20.42 23.54 -14.29
N MET A 57 20.72 24.47 -13.39
CA MET A 57 20.79 25.90 -13.72
C MET A 57 22.18 26.45 -13.46
N TYR A 58 22.67 27.24 -14.41
CA TYR A 58 23.88 28.01 -14.27
C TYR A 58 23.55 29.43 -13.82
N VAL A 59 24.18 29.87 -12.73
CA VAL A 59 24.10 31.24 -12.23
C VAL A 59 25.33 31.98 -12.71
N PHE A 60 25.12 33.02 -13.53
CA PHE A 60 26.21 33.87 -14.01
C PHE A 60 26.79 34.71 -12.86
N PRO A 61 28.11 35.01 -12.88
CA PRO A 61 28.71 35.93 -11.91
C PRO A 61 27.98 37.27 -11.88
N HIS A 62 27.62 37.76 -10.69
CA HIS A 62 26.91 39.02 -10.50
C HIS A 62 27.23 39.64 -9.13
N LEU A 63 26.78 40.88 -8.90
CA LEU A 63 26.88 41.54 -7.59
C LEU A 63 25.60 41.27 -6.80
N ALA A 64 25.73 41.00 -5.50
CA ALA A 64 24.59 40.89 -4.60
C ALA A 64 23.85 42.24 -4.49
N GLY A 65 22.54 42.20 -4.23
CA GLY A 65 21.61 43.33 -4.37
C GLY A 65 22.03 44.63 -3.68
N SER A 66 21.62 44.83 -2.42
CA SER A 66 21.78 46.11 -1.71
C SER A 66 23.21 46.39 -1.21
N ASP A 67 24.00 45.33 -1.00
CA ASP A 67 25.42 45.41 -0.66
C ASP A 67 26.20 44.58 -1.70
N PRO A 68 27.02 45.18 -2.57
CA PRO A 68 27.52 44.56 -3.80
C PRO A 68 28.68 43.59 -3.57
N ALA A 69 28.48 42.61 -2.69
CA ALA A 69 29.41 41.50 -2.57
C ALA A 69 29.43 40.69 -3.89
N PRO A 70 30.61 40.29 -4.40
CA PRO A 70 30.71 39.52 -5.63
C PRO A 70 30.21 38.09 -5.43
N VAL A 71 29.30 37.65 -6.31
CA VAL A 71 28.82 36.27 -6.39
C VAL A 71 29.53 35.57 -7.56
N PRO A 72 30.29 34.49 -7.32
CA PRO A 72 30.94 33.73 -8.40
C PRO A 72 29.91 32.98 -9.23
N GLY A 73 30.30 32.55 -10.43
CA GLY A 73 29.47 31.67 -11.24
C GLY A 73 29.44 30.26 -10.66
N TYR A 74 28.26 29.64 -10.59
CA TYR A 74 28.11 28.27 -10.11
C TYR A 74 26.91 27.59 -10.75
N THR A 75 26.91 26.26 -10.68
CA THR A 75 25.82 25.41 -11.13
C THR A 75 25.05 24.88 -9.93
N THR A 76 23.72 24.88 -10.01
CA THR A 76 22.83 24.31 -9.00
C THR A 76 21.86 23.33 -9.63
N VAL A 77 21.37 22.38 -8.82
CA VAL A 77 20.45 21.32 -9.23
C VAL A 77 19.17 21.42 -8.40
N PHE A 78 18.00 21.36 -9.04
CA PHE A 78 16.71 21.38 -8.37
C PHE A 78 15.66 20.56 -9.11
N PRO A 79 14.65 20.01 -8.43
CA PRO A 79 13.63 19.18 -9.07
C PRO A 79 12.73 20.00 -10.00
N LEU A 80 12.30 19.40 -11.11
CA LEU A 80 11.36 20.01 -12.06
C LEU A 80 10.02 20.39 -11.40
N TYR A 81 9.48 19.50 -10.56
CA TYR A 81 8.24 19.72 -9.81
C TYR A 81 8.47 19.78 -8.30
N GLN A 82 7.75 20.67 -7.62
CA GLN A 82 7.82 20.83 -6.16
C GLN A 82 7.18 19.67 -5.39
N ARG A 83 6.23 18.97 -6.00
CA ARG A 83 5.45 17.90 -5.37
C ARG A 83 5.55 16.64 -6.23
N VAL A 84 5.57 15.49 -5.57
CA VAL A 84 5.46 14.20 -6.24
C VAL A 84 4.05 14.05 -6.81
N GLN A 85 3.96 13.79 -8.12
CA GLN A 85 2.71 13.48 -8.78
C GLN A 85 2.56 11.96 -8.92
N TYR A 86 1.32 11.49 -8.93
CA TYR A 86 1.01 10.09 -9.18
C TYR A 86 0.50 9.93 -10.61
N ALA A 87 0.93 8.86 -11.25
CA ALA A 87 0.53 8.50 -12.60
C ALA A 87 -0.95 8.12 -12.62
N MET A 88 -1.68 8.64 -13.59
CA MET A 88 -3.00 8.12 -13.94
C MET A 88 -2.87 6.74 -14.58
N PRO A 89 -3.92 5.90 -14.54
CA PRO A 89 -3.91 4.61 -15.22
C PRO A 89 -3.55 4.76 -16.71
N GLY A 90 -2.47 4.12 -17.15
CA GLY A 90 -1.98 4.15 -18.53
C GLY A 90 -0.89 5.19 -18.83
N GLU A 91 -0.53 6.06 -17.88
CA GLU A 91 0.63 6.95 -18.04
C GLU A 91 1.95 6.19 -17.91
N ARG A 92 2.96 6.58 -18.71
CA ARG A 92 4.33 6.03 -18.60
C ARG A 92 4.99 6.52 -17.34
N VAL A 93 5.77 5.64 -16.72
CA VAL A 93 6.44 5.89 -15.43
C VAL A 93 7.96 5.67 -15.53
N GLU A 94 8.48 5.36 -16.72
CA GLU A 94 9.91 5.18 -16.92
C GLU A 94 10.65 6.52 -16.96
N ASP A 95 11.81 6.58 -16.30
CA ASP A 95 12.78 7.66 -16.46
C ASP A 95 13.31 7.69 -17.91
N TYR A 96 13.57 8.88 -18.43
CA TYR A 96 14.07 9.12 -19.80
C TYR A 96 15.60 9.01 -19.89
#